data_AF-A0A3B8L6K9-F1
#
_entry.id   AF-A0A3B8L6K9-F1
#
_cell.length_a   1.000
_cell.length_b   1.000
_cell.length_c   1.000
_cell.angle_alpha   90.00
_cell.angle_beta   90.00
_cell.angle_gamma   90.00
#
_symmetry.space_group_name_H-M   'P 1'
#
loop_
_entity.id
_entity.type
_entity.pdbx_description
1 polymer ?
#
loop_
_entity_poly.entity_id
_entity_poly.type
_entity_poly.pdbx_seq_one_letter_code
_entity_poly.pdbx_strand_id
1 'polypeptide(L)'
;MSSAASLTTANRRPIPLQVRDDLVYEQIEYLGVTYFVVKDPVGLKYFRLQPEQYHALQLLNGNRHLEELRDDLHEVLPTVRLQLSDIQHLITDLHQKGLVFSNRIGQGAALAKLDFEEKKKKLFNTMRSLLYVRLPGWDPETVLAWMYPFVRWLFHPVAVTLTLLFVVSSWILLAVHFETFSAQLPEFQQFFSWPNLLYLWVTLGTCKIIHEFGHGISCKHFGGECHAMGVMLLVFSPCLYCDVSDSWMLRSKWQRIAIGAAGMYIEVLISAVAIYVWWNTQSGLIHHLCLNIFFVTTITTVIWNANPLMR
;
A
#
# COMPACT_ATOMS: atom_id res chain seq x y z
N MET A 1 -55.55 10.77 36.14
CA MET A 1 -54.53 9.70 36.06
C MET A 1 -53.45 10.19 35.12
N SER A 2 -52.35 10.66 35.70
CA SER A 2 -51.24 11.32 35.00
C SER A 2 -50.43 10.29 34.22
N SER A 3 -50.33 10.42 32.90
CA SER A 3 -49.43 9.63 32.08
C SER A 3 -48.00 10.11 32.32
N ALA A 4 -47.31 9.48 33.26
CA ALA A 4 -45.87 9.58 33.37
C ALA A 4 -45.25 8.95 32.12
N ALA A 5 -45.05 9.75 31.07
CA ALA A 5 -44.15 9.42 29.99
C ALA A 5 -42.77 9.24 30.63
N SER A 6 -42.39 7.97 30.83
CA SER A 6 -41.10 7.58 31.36
C SER A 6 -40.02 8.20 30.49
N LEU A 7 -39.31 9.18 31.05
CA LEU A 7 -38.08 9.72 30.51
C LEU A 7 -37.11 8.55 30.32
N THR A 8 -37.12 7.95 29.13
CA THR A 8 -36.11 6.98 28.73
C THR A 8 -34.79 7.72 28.85
N THR A 9 -33.95 7.29 29.79
CA THR A 9 -32.60 7.82 29.97
C THR A 9 -31.93 7.82 28.60
N ALA A 10 -31.17 8.87 28.27
CA ALA A 10 -30.56 9.01 26.94
C ALA A 10 -29.76 7.76 26.50
N ASN A 11 -29.26 6.99 27.48
CA ASN A 11 -28.52 5.74 27.31
C ASN A 11 -29.37 4.54 26.84
N ARG A 12 -30.70 4.59 27.04
CA ARG A 12 -31.67 3.57 26.61
C ARG A 12 -32.36 3.92 25.29
N ARG A 13 -31.82 4.87 24.53
CA ARG A 13 -32.30 5.15 23.17
C ARG A 13 -31.59 4.22 22.19
N PRO A 14 -32.29 3.69 21.17
CA PRO A 14 -31.69 2.78 20.22
C PRO A 14 -30.63 3.55 19.43
N ILE A 15 -29.44 2.96 19.30
CA ILE A 15 -28.36 3.52 18.51
C ILE A 15 -28.73 3.25 17.05
N PRO A 16 -29.09 4.28 16.25
CA PRO A 16 -29.58 4.09 14.89
C PRO A 16 -28.42 3.90 13.92
N LEU A 17 -27.42 3.10 14.29
CA LEU A 17 -26.22 2.80 13.52
C LEU A 17 -26.17 1.31 13.25
N GLN A 18 -25.93 0.97 11.99
CA GLN A 18 -25.83 -0.39 11.52
C GLN A 18 -24.48 -0.57 10.83
N VAL A 19 -23.88 -1.74 11.00
CA VAL A 19 -22.68 -2.14 10.26
C VAL A 19 -22.98 -2.19 8.76
N ARG A 20 -22.00 -1.77 7.95
CA ARG A 20 -22.05 -1.92 6.50
C ARG A 20 -21.82 -3.39 6.10
N ASP A 21 -22.68 -3.93 5.25
CA ASP A 21 -22.63 -5.33 4.83
C ASP A 21 -21.53 -5.64 3.81
N ASP A 22 -20.95 -4.62 3.17
CA ASP A 22 -19.92 -4.75 2.14
C ASP A 22 -18.48 -4.86 2.68
N LEU A 23 -18.30 -4.77 4.00
CA LEU A 23 -16.98 -4.80 4.62
C LEU A 23 -16.37 -6.22 4.62
N VAL A 24 -15.08 -6.31 4.28
CA VAL A 24 -14.33 -7.57 4.33
C VAL A 24 -13.41 -7.57 5.56
N TYR A 25 -13.43 -8.67 6.31
CA TYR A 25 -12.72 -8.81 7.58
C TYR A 25 -11.64 -9.88 7.48
N GLU A 26 -10.43 -9.57 7.94
CA GLU A 26 -9.36 -10.55 8.13
C GLU A 26 -8.76 -10.44 9.53
N GLN A 27 -8.60 -11.58 10.20
CA GLN A 27 -7.95 -11.66 11.50
C GLN A 27 -6.45 -11.86 11.31
N ILE A 28 -5.66 -10.98 11.92
CA ILE A 28 -4.20 -11.00 11.83
C ILE A 28 -3.61 -10.98 13.23
N GLU A 29 -2.78 -11.96 13.52
CA GLU A 29 -2.02 -12.02 14.76
C GLU A 29 -0.65 -11.36 14.58
N TYR A 30 -0.34 -10.40 15.46
CA TYR A 30 0.93 -9.69 15.44
C TYR A 30 1.50 -9.58 16.85
N LEU A 31 2.71 -10.13 17.06
CA LEU A 31 3.38 -10.16 18.37
C LEU A 31 2.51 -10.75 19.50
N GLY A 32 1.69 -11.76 19.19
CA GLY A 32 0.80 -12.41 20.15
C GLY A 32 -0.48 -11.62 20.48
N VAL A 33 -0.71 -10.49 19.81
CA VAL A 33 -1.96 -9.72 19.92
C VAL A 33 -2.76 -9.88 18.64
N THR A 34 -4.03 -10.24 18.79
CA THR A 34 -4.97 -10.37 17.67
C THR A 34 -5.50 -9.00 17.26
N TYR A 35 -5.41 -8.70 15.97
CA TYR A 35 -6.02 -7.53 15.35
C TYR A 35 -6.98 -7.96 14.25
N PHE A 36 -7.99 -7.14 14.00
CA PHE A 36 -8.92 -7.32 12.89
C PHE A 36 -8.68 -6.23 11.86
N VAL A 37 -8.28 -6.61 10.64
CA VAL A 37 -8.14 -5.67 9.52
C VAL A 37 -9.45 -5.68 8.73
N VAL A 38 -10.01 -4.49 8.54
CA VAL A 38 -11.26 -4.27 7.80
C VAL A 38 -10.95 -3.53 6.51
N LYS A 39 -11.35 -4.11 5.38
CA LYS A 39 -11.30 -3.48 4.05
C LYS A 39 -12.67 -2.91 3.71
N ASP A 40 -12.69 -1.61 3.41
CA ASP A 40 -13.81 -0.94 2.74
C ASP A 40 -13.57 -1.03 1.23
N PRO A 41 -14.30 -1.90 0.49
CA PRO A 41 -14.06 -2.12 -0.93
C PRO A 41 -14.44 -0.91 -1.80
N VAL A 42 -15.35 -0.05 -1.32
CA VAL A 42 -15.79 1.15 -2.05
C VAL A 42 -14.81 2.29 -1.84
N GLY A 43 -14.39 2.49 -0.59
CA GLY A 43 -13.45 3.54 -0.22
C GLY A 43 -11.98 3.20 -0.48
N LEU A 44 -11.67 1.92 -0.73
CA LEU A 44 -10.31 1.35 -0.77
C LEU A 44 -9.49 1.73 0.48
N LYS A 45 -10.17 1.74 1.63
CA LYS A 45 -9.57 2.07 2.93
C LYS A 45 -9.40 0.81 3.76
N TYR A 46 -8.31 0.80 4.52
CA TYR A 46 -7.96 -0.29 5.41
C TYR A 46 -7.92 0.23 6.84
N PHE A 47 -8.65 -0.42 7.73
CA PHE A 47 -8.69 -0.05 9.14
C PHE A 47 -8.23 -1.22 9.98
N ARG A 48 -7.29 -0.95 10.89
CA ARG A 48 -6.91 -1.90 11.92
C ARG A 48 -7.77 -1.65 13.14
N LEU A 49 -8.58 -2.63 13.50
CA LEU A 49 -9.44 -2.62 14.68
C LEU A 49 -8.84 -3.49 15.77
N GLN A 50 -8.93 -3.00 16.99
CA GLN A 50 -8.72 -3.81 18.19
C GLN A 50 -9.91 -4.75 18.40
N PRO A 51 -9.77 -5.83 19.20
CA PRO A 51 -10.85 -6.77 19.47
C PRO A 51 -12.14 -6.09 19.96
N GLU A 52 -12.03 -5.09 20.84
CA GLU A 52 -13.16 -4.33 21.38
C GLU A 52 -13.93 -3.61 20.26
N GLN A 53 -13.21 -2.96 19.34
CA GLN A 53 -13.79 -2.25 18.21
C GLN A 53 -14.46 -3.18 17.22
N TYR A 54 -13.85 -4.34 16.95
CA TYR A 54 -14.40 -5.34 16.04
C TYR A 54 -15.69 -5.95 16.61
N HIS A 55 -15.68 -6.39 17.87
CA HIS A 55 -16.86 -6.99 18.49
C HIS A 55 -18.00 -5.99 18.63
N ALA A 56 -17.70 -4.74 18.97
CA ALA A 56 -18.72 -3.70 19.03
C ALA A 56 -19.34 -3.44 17.65
N LEU A 57 -18.52 -3.43 16.59
CA LEU A 57 -19.00 -3.30 15.22
C LEU A 57 -19.97 -4.44 14.84
N GLN A 58 -19.66 -5.69 15.22
CA GLN A 58 -20.52 -6.86 14.96
C GLN A 58 -21.83 -6.84 15.74
N LEU A 59 -21.86 -6.17 16.90
CA LEU A 59 -23.07 -6.07 17.73
C LEU A 59 -24.02 -4.93 17.28
N LEU A 60 -23.54 -3.97 16.46
CA LEU A 60 -24.33 -2.83 15.98
C LEU A 60 -25.32 -3.22 14.88
N ASN A 61 -26.59 -3.37 15.28
CA ASN A 61 -27.70 -3.76 14.41
C ASN A 61 -28.78 -2.66 14.21
N GLY A 62 -28.56 -1.45 14.72
CA GLY A 62 -29.51 -0.32 14.63
C GLY A 62 -30.59 -0.25 15.73
N ASN A 63 -30.74 -1.30 16.55
CA ASN A 63 -31.81 -1.39 17.56
C ASN A 63 -31.28 -1.44 19.01
N ARG A 64 -30.02 -1.84 19.22
CA ARG A 64 -29.42 -1.95 20.56
C ARG A 64 -29.23 -0.60 21.25
N HIS A 65 -29.26 -0.62 22.58
CA HIS A 65 -28.96 0.52 23.44
C HIS A 65 -27.50 0.52 23.94
N LEU A 66 -27.01 1.65 24.46
CA LEU A 66 -25.62 1.77 24.95
C LEU A 66 -25.32 0.84 26.13
N GLU A 67 -26.29 0.66 27.03
CA GLU A 67 -26.17 -0.24 28.19
C GLU A 67 -26.08 -1.71 27.75
N GLU A 68 -26.96 -2.12 26.84
CA GLU A 68 -27.01 -3.48 26.29
C GLU A 68 -25.71 -3.81 25.54
N LEU A 69 -25.23 -2.89 24.70
CA LEU A 69 -23.96 -3.06 23.98
C LEU A 69 -22.77 -3.20 24.92
N ARG A 70 -22.73 -2.44 26.04
CA ARG A 70 -21.68 -2.57 27.06
C ARG A 70 -21.72 -3.95 27.71
N ASP A 71 -22.92 -4.39 28.10
CA ASP A 71 -23.11 -5.65 28.83
C ASP A 71 -22.75 -6.85 27.93
N ASP A 72 -23.18 -6.84 26.68
CA ASP A 72 -22.81 -7.84 25.66
C ASP A 72 -21.29 -7.86 25.41
N LEU A 73 -20.66 -6.68 25.31
CA LEU A 73 -19.20 -6.59 25.13
C LEU A 73 -18.45 -7.12 26.34
N HIS A 74 -18.99 -6.95 27.54
CA HIS A 74 -18.38 -7.48 28.75
C HIS A 74 -18.50 -9.01 28.82
N GLU A 75 -19.55 -9.59 28.25
CA GLU A 75 -19.69 -11.05 28.10
C GLU A 75 -18.67 -11.62 27.10
N VAL A 76 -18.45 -10.94 25.98
CA VAL A 76 -17.47 -11.36 24.96
C VAL A 76 -16.02 -11.12 25.40
N LEU A 77 -15.76 -10.03 26.13
CA LEU A 77 -14.43 -9.61 26.58
C LEU A 77 -14.39 -9.41 28.10
N PRO A 78 -14.44 -10.49 28.91
CA PRO A 78 -14.55 -10.41 30.37
C PRO A 78 -13.34 -9.78 31.06
N THR A 79 -12.20 -9.72 30.39
CA THR A 79 -10.96 -9.13 30.91
C THR A 79 -10.94 -7.60 30.80
N VAL A 80 -11.78 -7.00 29.96
CA VAL A 80 -11.80 -5.56 29.69
C VAL A 80 -12.97 -4.90 30.42
N ARG A 81 -12.67 -3.95 31.30
CA ARG A 81 -13.69 -3.13 31.96
C ARG A 81 -14.01 -1.90 31.12
N LEU A 82 -15.09 -1.96 30.35
CA LEU A 82 -15.57 -0.86 29.51
C LEU A 82 -16.61 -0.01 30.26
N GLN A 83 -16.41 1.30 30.31
CA GLN A 83 -17.42 2.25 30.80
C GLN A 83 -18.34 2.72 29.65
N LEU A 84 -19.48 3.32 29.99
CA LEU A 84 -20.42 3.84 28.98
C LEU A 84 -19.80 4.95 28.10
N SER A 85 -18.86 5.74 28.65
CA SER A 85 -18.09 6.73 27.89
C SER A 85 -17.20 6.08 26.82
N ASP A 86 -16.58 4.95 27.15
CA ASP A 86 -15.69 4.23 26.23
C ASP A 86 -16.47 3.68 25.05
N ILE A 87 -17.68 3.17 25.30
CA ILE A 87 -18.60 2.73 24.25
C ILE A 87 -19.02 3.88 23.34
N GLN A 88 -19.34 5.05 23.90
CA GLN A 88 -19.65 6.24 23.11
C GLN A 88 -18.48 6.68 22.23
N HIS A 89 -17.26 6.66 22.78
CA HIS A 89 -16.04 6.96 22.02
C HIS A 89 -15.82 5.94 20.90
N LEU A 90 -16.01 4.65 21.18
CA LEU A 90 -15.85 3.58 20.22
C LEU A 90 -16.85 3.71 19.07
N ILE A 91 -18.13 3.97 19.36
CA ILE A 91 -19.16 4.20 18.34
C ILE A 91 -18.81 5.43 17.50
N THR A 92 -18.35 6.51 18.15
CA THR A 92 -17.95 7.74 17.45
C THR A 92 -16.78 7.47 16.51
N ASP A 93 -15.78 6.71 16.94
CA ASP A 93 -14.63 6.31 16.14
C ASP A 93 -15.04 5.42 14.95
N LEU A 94 -15.90 4.42 15.17
CA LEU A 94 -16.45 3.57 14.09
C LEU A 94 -17.24 4.40 13.05
N HIS A 95 -18.01 5.39 13.51
CA HIS A 95 -18.76 6.30 12.65
C HIS A 95 -17.82 7.25 11.87
N GLN A 96 -16.79 7.81 12.51
CA GLN A 96 -15.78 8.64 11.85
C GLN A 96 -14.98 7.85 10.80
N LYS A 97 -14.73 6.56 11.04
CA LYS A 97 -14.11 5.65 10.06
C LYS A 97 -15.03 5.29 8.89
N GLY A 98 -16.34 5.58 8.98
CA GLY A 98 -17.31 5.28 7.94
C GLY A 98 -17.66 3.79 7.81
N LEU A 99 -17.42 3.01 8.87
CA LEU A 99 -17.71 1.57 8.93
C LEU A 99 -19.18 1.27 9.27
N VAL A 100 -19.89 2.27 9.78
CA VAL A 100 -21.30 2.19 10.16
C VAL A 100 -22.10 3.28 9.46
N PHE A 101 -23.35 2.98 9.09
CA PHE A 101 -24.27 3.95 8.50
C PHE A 101 -25.48 4.16 9.42
N SER A 102 -26.11 5.33 9.33
CA SER A 102 -27.31 5.61 10.11
C SER A 102 -28.58 5.24 9.35
N ASN A 103 -29.47 4.48 9.99
CA ASN A 103 -30.75 4.04 9.42
C ASN A 103 -31.85 5.13 9.47
N ARG A 104 -31.51 6.38 9.83
CA ARG A 104 -32.46 7.50 9.87
C ARG A 104 -32.64 8.11 8.49
N ILE A 105 -33.82 7.87 7.91
CA ILE A 105 -34.27 8.45 6.64
C ILE A 105 -34.20 9.99 6.74
N GLY A 106 -33.53 10.64 5.77
CA GLY A 106 -33.44 12.10 5.66
C GLY A 106 -32.07 12.73 5.98
N GLN A 107 -31.06 11.96 6.40
CA GLN A 107 -29.71 12.50 6.65
C GLN A 107 -28.80 12.57 5.40
N GLY A 108 -29.24 12.11 4.23
CA GLY A 108 -28.43 12.11 3.01
C GLY A 108 -27.88 13.49 2.62
N ALA A 109 -28.67 14.55 2.83
CA ALA A 109 -28.23 15.93 2.58
C ALA A 109 -27.17 16.42 3.60
N ALA A 110 -27.26 15.98 4.85
CA ALA A 110 -26.27 16.30 5.88
C ALA A 110 -24.95 15.54 5.64
N LEU A 111 -25.03 14.25 5.25
CA LEU A 111 -23.88 13.44 4.85
C LEU A 111 -23.20 14.00 3.59
N ALA A 112 -23.98 14.37 2.56
CA ALA A 112 -23.43 14.99 1.35
C ALA A 112 -22.70 16.32 1.64
N LYS A 113 -23.19 17.10 2.61
CA LYS A 113 -22.54 18.34 3.05
C LYS A 113 -21.23 18.06 3.79
N LEU A 114 -21.20 17.03 4.65
CA LEU A 114 -19.98 16.57 5.32
C LEU A 114 -18.93 16.06 4.31
N ASP A 115 -19.36 15.28 3.32
CA ASP A 115 -18.52 14.77 2.23
C ASP A 115 -17.90 15.92 1.41
N PHE A 116 -18.69 16.95 1.11
CA PHE A 116 -18.21 18.14 0.41
C PHE A 116 -17.19 18.92 1.24
N GLU A 117 -17.44 19.11 2.54
CA GLU A 117 -16.51 19.78 3.45
C GLU A 117 -15.22 18.97 3.66
N GLU A 118 -15.31 17.64 3.74
CA GLU A 118 -14.14 16.76 3.79
C GLU A 118 -13.32 16.83 2.51
N LYS A 119 -13.96 16.78 1.33
CA LYS A 119 -13.26 16.93 0.04
C LYS A 119 -12.56 18.28 -0.07
N LYS A 120 -13.22 19.35 0.39
CA LYS A 120 -12.63 20.70 0.44
C LYS A 120 -11.46 20.78 1.42
N LYS A 121 -11.58 20.19 2.61
CA LYS A 121 -10.49 20.10 3.60
C LYS A 121 -9.32 19.27 3.08
N LYS A 122 -9.59 18.14 2.41
CA LYS A 122 -8.58 17.32 1.75
C LYS A 122 -7.86 18.12 0.68
N LEU A 123 -8.59 18.78 -0.23
CA LEU A 123 -7.98 19.63 -1.26
C LEU A 123 -7.12 20.74 -0.65
N PHE A 124 -7.62 21.43 0.38
CA PHE A 124 -6.88 22.49 1.08
C PHE A 124 -5.65 21.96 1.83
N ASN A 125 -5.75 20.79 2.44
CA ASN A 125 -4.63 20.12 3.10
C ASN A 125 -3.61 19.57 2.10
N THR A 126 -4.03 19.03 0.96
CA THR A 126 -3.16 18.61 -0.15
C THR A 126 -2.41 19.81 -0.74
N MET A 127 -3.06 20.97 -0.85
CA MET A 127 -2.41 22.22 -1.24
C MET A 127 -1.43 22.75 -0.19
N ARG A 128 -1.68 22.51 1.11
CA ARG A 128 -0.73 22.83 2.19
C ARG A 128 0.41 21.81 2.29
N SER A 129 0.19 20.57 1.87
CA SER A 129 1.20 19.53 1.76
C SER A 129 1.84 19.52 0.38
N LEU A 130 2.38 20.65 -0.10
CA LEU A 130 3.17 20.69 -1.35
C LEU A 130 4.33 19.68 -1.36
N LEU A 131 4.74 19.21 -0.17
CA LEU A 131 5.74 18.15 0.01
C LEU A 131 5.22 16.74 -0.28
N TYR A 132 3.89 16.54 -0.37
CA TYR A 132 3.24 15.26 -0.66
C TYR A 132 1.93 15.48 -1.43
N VAL A 133 2.02 15.46 -2.76
CA VAL A 133 0.85 15.55 -3.65
C VAL A 133 0.70 14.23 -4.42
N ARG A 134 -0.32 13.45 -4.09
CA ARG A 134 -0.68 12.23 -4.83
C ARG A 134 -1.63 12.60 -5.95
N LEU A 135 -1.22 12.40 -7.20
CA LEU A 135 -2.12 12.57 -8.35
C LEU A 135 -3.08 11.38 -8.40
N PRO A 136 -4.34 11.59 -8.84
CA PRO A 136 -5.28 10.48 -9.04
C PRO A 136 -4.65 9.49 -10.02
N GLY A 137 -4.36 8.29 -9.53
CA GLY A 137 -3.81 7.20 -10.34
C GLY A 137 -4.86 6.63 -11.29
N TRP A 138 -4.41 5.79 -12.20
CA TRP A 138 -5.29 4.92 -13.00
C TRP A 138 -5.36 3.54 -12.32
N ASP A 139 -6.42 2.79 -12.61
CA ASP A 139 -6.59 1.42 -12.11
C ASP A 139 -5.82 0.43 -13.01
N PRO A 140 -4.70 -0.17 -12.52
CA PRO A 140 -3.88 -1.08 -13.29
C PRO A 140 -4.40 -2.52 -13.28
N GLU A 141 -5.48 -2.84 -12.55
CA GLU A 141 -5.88 -4.22 -12.25
C GLU A 141 -6.14 -5.04 -13.51
N THR A 142 -6.70 -4.42 -14.55
CA THR A 142 -6.94 -5.07 -15.86
C THR A 142 -5.63 -5.41 -16.58
N VAL A 143 -4.66 -4.49 -16.57
CA VAL A 143 -3.34 -4.71 -17.19
C VAL A 143 -2.55 -5.74 -16.40
N LEU A 144 -2.59 -5.67 -15.07
CA LEU A 144 -1.98 -6.67 -14.18
C LEU A 144 -2.61 -8.05 -14.37
N ALA A 145 -3.93 -8.14 -14.53
CA ALA A 145 -4.64 -9.39 -14.83
C ALA A 145 -4.17 -10.02 -16.13
N TRP A 146 -4.02 -9.20 -17.17
CA TRP A 146 -3.56 -9.64 -18.47
C TRP A 146 -2.08 -10.08 -18.46
N MET A 147 -1.22 -9.35 -17.75
CA MET A 147 0.22 -9.66 -17.66
C MET A 147 0.51 -10.87 -16.75
N TYR A 148 -0.25 -11.04 -15.67
CA TYR A 148 -0.02 -12.06 -14.64
C TYR A 148 0.24 -13.49 -15.16
N PRO A 149 -0.56 -14.07 -16.08
CA PRO A 149 -0.31 -15.43 -16.57
C PRO A 149 1.06 -15.60 -17.24
N PHE A 150 1.58 -14.55 -17.90
CA PHE A 150 2.87 -14.59 -18.59
C PHE A 150 4.06 -14.49 -17.65
N VAL A 151 3.89 -13.88 -16.48
CA VAL A 151 4.96 -13.64 -15.50
C VAL A 151 4.84 -14.52 -14.26
N ARG A 152 3.77 -15.32 -14.14
CA ARG A 152 3.52 -16.20 -12.99
C ARG A 152 4.69 -17.15 -12.71
N TRP A 153 5.38 -17.61 -13.76
CA TRP A 153 6.52 -18.52 -13.63
C TRP A 153 7.68 -17.88 -12.84
N LEU A 154 7.82 -16.56 -12.85
CA LEU A 154 8.88 -15.83 -12.14
C LEU A 154 8.78 -16.01 -10.62
N PHE A 155 7.57 -16.26 -10.10
CA PHE A 155 7.32 -16.50 -8.68
C PHE A 155 7.53 -17.96 -8.26
N HIS A 156 7.74 -18.87 -9.20
CA HIS A 156 7.99 -20.28 -8.86
C HIS A 156 9.34 -20.39 -8.12
N PRO A 157 9.44 -21.17 -7.01
CA PRO A 157 10.65 -21.22 -6.21
C PRO A 157 11.93 -21.51 -7.02
N VAL A 158 11.83 -22.43 -7.98
CA VAL A 158 12.94 -22.74 -8.91
C VAL A 158 13.34 -21.54 -9.76
N ALA A 159 12.38 -20.79 -10.30
CA ALA A 159 12.65 -19.61 -11.11
C ALA A 159 13.28 -18.49 -10.28
N VAL A 160 12.80 -18.29 -9.05
CA VAL A 160 13.38 -17.35 -8.09
C VAL A 160 14.84 -17.72 -7.79
N THR A 161 15.12 -19.00 -7.49
CA THR A 161 16.49 -19.47 -7.22
C THR A 161 17.39 -19.28 -8.44
N LEU A 162 16.94 -19.66 -9.65
CA LEU A 162 17.71 -19.45 -10.88
C LEU A 162 17.97 -17.97 -11.15
N THR A 163 16.97 -17.12 -10.90
CA THR A 163 17.12 -15.66 -11.03
C THR A 163 18.15 -15.12 -10.04
N LEU A 164 18.11 -15.55 -8.78
CA LEU A 164 19.09 -15.15 -7.78
C LEU A 164 20.50 -15.61 -8.14
N LEU A 165 20.65 -16.85 -8.62
CA LEU A 165 21.94 -17.36 -9.10
C LEU A 165 22.46 -16.53 -10.29
N PHE A 166 21.58 -16.17 -11.23
CA PHE A 166 21.91 -15.33 -12.37
C PHE A 166 22.33 -13.91 -11.96
N VAL A 167 21.64 -13.31 -10.98
CA VAL A 167 22.04 -12.01 -10.42
C VAL A 167 23.41 -12.15 -9.76
N VAL A 168 23.60 -13.14 -8.88
CA VAL A 168 24.90 -13.35 -8.20
C VAL A 168 26.03 -13.57 -9.21
N SER A 169 25.81 -14.34 -10.28
CA SER A 169 26.83 -14.56 -11.31
C SER A 169 27.19 -13.29 -12.08
N SER A 170 26.23 -12.39 -12.34
CA SER A 170 26.53 -11.09 -12.95
C SER A 170 27.40 -10.19 -12.05
N TRP A 171 27.17 -10.23 -10.74
CA TRP A 171 27.97 -9.49 -9.77
C TRP A 171 29.37 -10.08 -9.62
N ILE A 172 29.51 -11.41 -9.68
CA ILE A 172 30.81 -12.08 -9.73
C ILE A 172 31.57 -11.69 -11.00
N LEU A 173 30.91 -11.67 -12.17
CA LEU A 173 31.52 -11.21 -13.43
C LEU A 173 32.07 -9.78 -13.29
N LEU A 174 31.26 -8.88 -12.73
CA LEU A 174 31.66 -7.50 -12.47
C LEU A 174 32.85 -7.40 -11.51
N ALA A 175 32.86 -8.21 -10.43
CA ALA A 175 33.93 -8.21 -9.43
C ALA A 175 35.25 -8.78 -9.99
N VAL A 176 35.18 -9.85 -10.79
CA VAL A 176 36.35 -10.49 -11.41
C VAL A 176 36.98 -9.57 -12.45
N HIS A 177 36.17 -8.85 -13.24
CA HIS A 177 36.64 -7.95 -14.29
C HIS A 177 36.56 -6.47 -13.89
N PHE A 178 36.68 -6.18 -12.59
CA PHE A 178 36.48 -4.85 -12.04
C PHE A 178 37.43 -3.81 -12.66
N GLU A 179 38.69 -4.17 -12.92
CA GLU A 179 39.66 -3.26 -13.55
C GLU A 179 39.25 -2.89 -14.98
N THR A 180 38.82 -3.88 -15.77
CA THR A 180 38.34 -3.66 -17.14
C THR A 180 37.07 -2.83 -17.16
N PHE A 181 36.15 -3.11 -16.24
CA PHE A 181 34.93 -2.32 -16.07
C PHE A 181 35.25 -0.88 -15.73
N SER A 182 36.10 -0.65 -14.72
CA SER A 182 36.49 0.68 -14.25
C SER A 182 37.20 1.49 -15.34
N ALA A 183 38.01 0.84 -16.17
CA ALA A 183 38.71 1.49 -17.29
C ALA A 183 37.77 1.91 -18.42
N GLN A 184 36.61 1.26 -18.57
CA GLN A 184 35.61 1.58 -19.59
C GLN A 184 34.51 2.53 -19.08
N LEU A 185 34.55 2.93 -17.81
CA LEU A 185 33.62 3.90 -17.26
C LEU A 185 33.87 5.28 -17.89
N PRO A 186 32.82 5.96 -18.39
CA PRO A 186 32.92 7.34 -18.83
C PRO A 186 33.39 8.22 -17.68
N GLU A 187 34.18 9.24 -18.00
CA GLU A 187 34.49 10.29 -17.01
C GLU A 187 33.19 10.93 -16.52
N PHE A 188 33.16 11.36 -15.25
CA PHE A 188 31.99 11.98 -14.63
C PHE A 188 31.38 13.10 -15.49
N GLN A 189 32.22 13.92 -16.15
CA GLN A 189 31.76 15.01 -17.00
C GLN A 189 31.05 14.52 -18.27
N GLN A 190 31.50 13.40 -18.84
CA GLN A 190 30.86 12.79 -20.02
C GLN A 190 29.57 12.08 -19.63
N PHE A 191 29.56 11.43 -18.46
CA PHE A 191 28.38 10.74 -17.93
C PHE A 191 27.23 11.71 -17.63
N PHE A 192 27.51 12.90 -17.10
CA PHE A 192 26.50 13.93 -16.83
C PHE A 192 26.36 14.98 -17.96
N SER A 193 26.80 14.65 -19.17
CA SER A 193 26.60 15.50 -20.34
C SER A 193 25.11 15.66 -20.68
N TRP A 194 24.72 16.82 -21.22
CA TRP A 194 23.32 17.14 -21.56
C TRP A 194 22.58 16.05 -22.37
N PRO A 195 23.18 15.44 -23.41
CA PRO A 195 22.52 14.35 -24.14
C PRO A 195 22.35 13.09 -23.28
N ASN A 196 23.36 12.71 -22.48
CA ASN A 196 23.28 11.52 -21.63
C ASN A 196 22.29 11.69 -20.48
N LEU A 197 22.12 12.92 -19.97
CA LEU A 197 21.11 13.23 -18.96
C LEU A 197 19.69 12.87 -19.42
N LEU A 198 19.35 13.11 -20.68
CA LEU A 198 18.05 12.72 -21.23
C LEU A 198 17.88 11.20 -21.22
N TYR A 199 18.91 10.46 -21.66
CA TYR A 199 18.90 8.99 -21.62
C TYR A 199 18.81 8.44 -20.20
N LEU A 200 19.51 9.04 -19.24
CA LEU A 200 19.44 8.68 -17.82
C LEU A 200 18.04 8.91 -17.25
N TRP A 201 17.41 10.05 -17.56
CA TRP A 201 16.04 10.35 -17.11
C TRP A 201 15.01 9.37 -17.68
N VAL A 202 15.09 9.08 -18.98
CA VAL A 202 14.19 8.11 -19.63
C VAL A 202 14.42 6.70 -19.06
N THR A 203 15.67 6.32 -18.86
CA THR A 203 16.04 5.03 -18.26
C THR A 203 15.50 4.91 -16.84
N LEU A 204 15.69 5.95 -16.02
CA LEU A 204 15.18 6.00 -14.64
C LEU A 204 13.66 5.91 -14.59
N GLY A 205 12.95 6.68 -15.40
CA GLY A 205 11.50 6.60 -15.49
C GLY A 205 11.03 5.20 -15.89
N THR A 206 11.66 4.61 -16.90
CA THR A 206 11.31 3.26 -17.39
C THR A 206 11.56 2.18 -16.34
N CYS A 207 12.74 2.19 -15.70
CA CYS A 207 13.06 1.25 -14.63
C CYS A 207 12.09 1.38 -13.45
N LYS A 208 11.72 2.60 -13.08
CA LYS A 208 10.74 2.84 -12.00
C LYS A 208 9.32 2.41 -12.36
N ILE A 209 8.90 2.58 -13.61
CA ILE A 209 7.62 2.01 -14.07
C ILE A 209 7.64 0.49 -13.86
N ILE A 210 8.68 -0.18 -14.36
CA ILE A 210 8.80 -1.64 -14.27
C ILE A 210 8.91 -2.09 -12.79
N HIS A 211 9.56 -1.31 -11.93
CA HIS A 211 9.63 -1.54 -10.48
C HIS A 211 8.25 -1.55 -9.83
N GLU A 212 7.43 -0.51 -10.08
CA GLU A 212 6.06 -0.42 -9.55
C GLU A 212 5.17 -1.55 -10.08
N PHE A 213 5.32 -1.93 -11.36
CA PHE A 213 4.66 -3.13 -11.90
C PHE A 213 5.10 -4.40 -11.16
N GLY A 214 6.37 -4.52 -10.75
CA GLY A 214 6.86 -5.60 -9.91
C GLY A 214 6.08 -5.72 -8.59
N HIS A 215 5.82 -4.60 -7.91
CA HIS A 215 4.99 -4.56 -6.71
C HIS A 215 3.55 -5.00 -6.98
N GLY A 216 2.90 -4.43 -8.01
CA GLY A 216 1.51 -4.75 -8.37
C GLY A 216 1.32 -6.22 -8.75
N ILE A 217 2.18 -6.77 -9.61
CA ILE A 217 2.13 -8.17 -10.04
C ILE A 217 2.32 -9.11 -8.84
N SER A 218 3.22 -8.76 -7.92
CA SER A 218 3.48 -9.57 -6.72
C SER A 218 2.31 -9.52 -5.74
N CYS A 219 1.68 -8.36 -5.57
CA CYS A 219 0.46 -8.21 -4.78
C CYS A 219 -0.63 -9.14 -5.32
N LYS A 220 -0.84 -9.12 -6.65
CA LYS A 220 -1.75 -10.02 -7.35
C LYS A 220 -1.41 -11.49 -7.20
N HIS A 221 -0.12 -11.84 -7.24
CA HIS A 221 0.34 -13.22 -7.08
C HIS A 221 -0.09 -13.82 -5.73
N PHE A 222 -0.05 -13.03 -4.66
CA PHE A 222 -0.45 -13.47 -3.33
C PHE A 222 -1.94 -13.27 -3.02
N GLY A 223 -2.74 -12.85 -4.01
CA GLY A 223 -4.18 -12.71 -3.91
C GLY A 223 -4.68 -11.34 -3.46
N GLY A 224 -3.81 -10.32 -3.45
CA GLY A 224 -4.21 -8.93 -3.24
C GLY A 224 -4.53 -8.21 -4.55
N GLU A 225 -5.24 -7.09 -4.47
CA GLU A 225 -5.65 -6.26 -5.61
C GLU A 225 -4.90 -4.93 -5.62
N CYS A 226 -4.58 -4.42 -6.80
CA CYS A 226 -3.96 -3.10 -6.97
C CYS A 226 -4.89 -2.19 -7.77
N HIS A 227 -5.50 -1.23 -7.08
CA HIS A 227 -6.53 -0.35 -7.65
C HIS A 227 -6.03 1.04 -8.03
N ALA A 228 -4.76 1.37 -7.72
CA ALA A 228 -4.19 2.67 -8.06
C ALA A 228 -2.69 2.58 -8.36
N MET A 229 -2.29 2.98 -9.56
CA MET A 229 -0.91 3.26 -9.94
C MET A 229 -0.81 4.67 -10.53
N GLY A 230 0.26 5.39 -10.22
CA GLY A 230 0.43 6.74 -10.76
C GLY A 230 1.72 7.43 -10.35
N VAL A 231 1.69 8.75 -10.44
CA VAL A 231 2.80 9.63 -10.07
C VAL A 231 2.38 10.41 -8.80
N MET A 232 3.26 10.50 -7.82
CA MET A 232 3.16 11.41 -6.69
C MET A 232 4.35 12.37 -6.69
N LEU A 233 4.15 13.59 -6.21
CA LEU A 233 5.24 14.53 -5.96
C LEU A 233 5.62 14.46 -4.48
N LEU A 234 6.85 14.02 -4.22
CA LEU A 234 7.46 14.02 -2.89
C LEU A 234 8.58 15.06 -2.87
N VAL A 235 8.40 16.14 -2.10
CA VAL A 235 9.36 17.27 -2.00
C VAL A 235 9.76 17.78 -3.40
N PHE A 236 8.75 18.06 -4.24
CA PHE A 236 8.92 18.48 -5.65
C PHE A 236 9.57 17.47 -6.61
N SER A 237 9.93 16.27 -6.13
CA SER A 237 10.44 15.19 -6.99
C SER A 237 9.31 14.25 -7.43
N PRO A 238 9.14 13.99 -8.73
CA PRO A 238 8.19 12.99 -9.21
C PRO A 238 8.64 11.59 -8.81
N CYS A 239 7.77 10.86 -8.12
CA CYS A 239 7.93 9.48 -7.73
C CYS A 239 6.75 8.67 -8.25
N LEU A 240 7.00 7.48 -8.79
CA LEU A 240 5.93 6.56 -9.16
C LEU A 240 5.44 5.84 -7.91
N TYR A 241 4.16 5.47 -7.90
CA TYR A 241 3.59 4.69 -6.82
C TYR A 241 2.65 3.61 -7.35
N CYS A 242 2.71 2.45 -6.71
CA CYS A 242 1.75 1.36 -6.81
C CYS A 242 1.07 1.15 -5.46
N ASP A 243 -0.26 1.25 -5.43
CA ASP A 243 -1.03 0.99 -4.21
C ASP A 243 -1.14 -0.51 -3.97
N VAL A 244 -0.27 -1.02 -3.10
CA VAL A 244 -0.28 -2.40 -2.60
C VAL A 244 -0.88 -2.50 -1.19
N SER A 245 -1.74 -1.56 -0.81
CA SER A 245 -2.36 -1.56 0.53
C SER A 245 -3.18 -2.83 0.81
N ASP A 246 -3.66 -3.52 -0.21
CA ASP A 246 -4.35 -4.80 -0.02
C ASP A 246 -3.44 -5.89 0.59
N SER A 247 -2.11 -5.73 0.49
CA SER A 247 -1.15 -6.59 1.18
C SER A 247 -1.31 -6.58 2.71
N TRP A 248 -1.93 -5.55 3.29
CA TRP A 248 -2.23 -5.49 4.73
C TRP A 248 -3.22 -6.57 5.16
N MET A 249 -4.04 -7.11 4.24
CA MET A 249 -4.95 -8.23 4.51
C MET A 249 -4.26 -9.59 4.52
N LEU A 250 -3.03 -9.68 4.01
CA LEU A 250 -2.30 -10.95 3.98
C LEU A 250 -1.83 -11.35 5.38
N ARG A 251 -2.20 -12.57 5.79
CA ARG A 251 -1.82 -13.14 7.09
C ARG A 251 -0.31 -13.39 7.20
N SER A 252 0.32 -13.82 6.10
CA SER A 252 1.74 -14.15 6.11
C SER A 252 2.61 -12.90 6.01
N LYS A 253 3.42 -12.64 7.05
CA LYS A 253 4.44 -11.58 7.03
C LYS A 253 5.44 -11.73 5.88
N TRP A 254 5.73 -12.97 5.48
CA TRP A 254 6.69 -13.25 4.42
C TRP A 254 6.14 -12.88 3.03
N GLN A 255 4.85 -13.06 2.81
CA GLN A 255 4.19 -12.60 1.57
C GLN A 255 4.20 -11.08 1.49
N ARG A 256 3.92 -10.37 2.60
CA ARG A 256 4.02 -8.92 2.66
C ARG A 256 5.44 -8.40 2.39
N ILE A 257 6.43 -9.05 2.98
CA ILE A 257 7.85 -8.74 2.71
C ILE A 257 8.19 -9.02 1.24
N ALA A 258 7.71 -10.12 0.66
CA ALA A 258 7.94 -10.43 -0.75
C ALA A 258 7.33 -9.37 -1.68
N ILE A 259 6.11 -8.89 -1.41
CA ILE A 259 5.49 -7.79 -2.16
C ILE A 259 6.33 -6.52 -2.04
N GLY A 260 6.77 -6.16 -0.83
CA GLY A 260 7.64 -5.00 -0.60
C GLY A 260 9.05 -5.14 -1.21
N ALA A 261 9.55 -6.35 -1.41
CA ALA A 261 10.85 -6.62 -2.04
C ALA A 261 10.77 -6.81 -3.56
N ALA A 262 9.56 -6.95 -4.12
CA ALA A 262 9.36 -7.28 -5.52
C ALA A 262 9.93 -6.23 -6.49
N GLY A 263 9.73 -4.95 -6.21
CA GLY A 263 10.29 -3.87 -7.01
C GLY A 263 11.82 -3.94 -7.05
N MET A 264 12.46 -4.16 -5.90
CA MET A 264 13.90 -4.37 -5.84
C MET A 264 14.32 -5.62 -6.62
N TYR A 265 13.64 -6.75 -6.42
CA TYR A 265 13.93 -8.00 -7.13
C TYR A 265 13.97 -7.80 -8.65
N ILE A 266 13.01 -7.05 -9.22
CA ILE A 266 12.98 -6.70 -10.63
C ILE A 266 14.11 -5.72 -11.02
N GLU A 267 14.41 -4.72 -10.20
CA GLU A 267 15.54 -3.80 -10.44
C GLU A 267 16.87 -4.57 -10.52
N VAL A 268 17.15 -5.50 -9.59
CA VAL A 268 18.42 -6.26 -9.60
C VAL A 268 18.48 -7.23 -10.76
N LEU A 269 17.35 -7.82 -11.17
CA LEU A 269 17.28 -8.66 -12.37
C LEU A 269 17.59 -7.85 -13.64
N ILE A 270 16.96 -6.69 -13.81
CA ILE A 270 17.23 -5.80 -14.95
C ILE A 270 18.70 -5.36 -14.96
N SER A 271 19.25 -5.04 -13.79
CA SER A 271 20.66 -4.69 -13.60
C SER A 271 21.59 -5.83 -14.02
N ALA A 272 21.30 -7.07 -13.62
CA ALA A 272 22.08 -8.25 -14.00
C ALA A 272 22.06 -8.51 -15.52
N VAL A 273 20.90 -8.38 -16.15
CA VAL A 273 20.79 -8.46 -17.62
C VAL A 273 21.62 -7.37 -18.29
N ALA A 274 21.55 -6.14 -17.77
CA ALA A 274 22.31 -5.02 -18.30
C ALA A 274 23.84 -5.25 -18.21
N ILE A 275 24.35 -5.80 -17.11
CA ILE A 275 25.77 -6.16 -16.97
C ILE A 275 26.19 -7.16 -18.05
N TYR A 276 25.42 -8.23 -18.26
CA TYR A 276 25.76 -9.24 -19.25
C TYR A 276 25.71 -8.70 -20.69
N VAL A 277 24.68 -7.91 -21.03
CA VAL A 277 24.58 -7.29 -22.36
C VAL A 277 25.72 -6.30 -22.56
N TRP A 278 26.03 -5.48 -21.56
CA TRP A 278 27.16 -4.55 -21.58
C TRP A 278 28.49 -5.27 -21.86
N TRP A 279 28.76 -6.37 -21.14
CA TRP A 279 29.97 -7.18 -21.29
C TRP A 279 30.13 -7.77 -22.70
N ASN A 280 29.02 -8.13 -23.35
CA ASN A 280 29.03 -8.76 -24.67
C ASN A 280 28.85 -7.76 -25.83
N THR A 281 28.78 -6.46 -25.57
CA THR A 281 28.57 -5.43 -26.60
C THR A 281 29.76 -4.50 -26.73
N GLN A 282 30.02 -4.04 -27.96
CA GLN A 282 31.03 -3.02 -28.24
C GLN A 282 30.46 -1.61 -28.07
N SER A 283 31.34 -0.60 -28.09
CA SER A 283 30.95 0.81 -27.97
C SER A 283 29.85 1.19 -28.97
N GLY A 284 28.69 1.59 -28.43
CA GLY A 284 27.47 1.86 -29.18
C GLY A 284 26.30 2.16 -28.26
N LEU A 285 25.14 2.48 -28.84
CA LEU A 285 23.95 2.90 -28.07
C LEU A 285 23.54 1.88 -27.01
N ILE A 286 23.47 0.59 -27.36
CA ILE A 286 23.06 -0.49 -26.45
C ILE A 286 24.04 -0.59 -25.27
N HIS A 287 25.34 -0.53 -25.55
CA HIS A 287 26.39 -0.56 -24.54
C HIS A 287 26.24 0.62 -23.55
N HIS A 288 26.03 1.85 -24.04
CA HIS A 288 25.79 3.00 -23.17
C HIS A 288 24.48 2.91 -22.37
N LEU A 289 23.39 2.42 -22.98
CA LEU A 289 22.12 2.24 -22.29
C LEU A 289 22.19 1.18 -21.20
N CYS A 290 22.87 0.06 -21.43
CA CYS A 290 23.08 -0.96 -20.41
C CYS A 290 23.88 -0.42 -19.23
N LEU A 291 24.91 0.40 -19.50
CA LEU A 291 25.65 1.08 -18.44
C LEU A 291 24.74 2.02 -17.63
N ASN A 292 23.93 2.84 -18.31
CA ASN A 292 22.96 3.73 -17.66
C ASN A 292 21.94 2.95 -16.81
N ILE A 293 21.40 1.84 -17.32
CA ILE A 293 20.48 0.96 -16.59
C ILE A 293 21.15 0.41 -15.33
N PHE A 294 22.37 -0.13 -15.46
CA PHE A 294 23.13 -0.66 -14.33
C PHE A 294 23.35 0.40 -13.25
N PHE A 295 23.82 1.59 -13.62
CA PHE A 295 24.04 2.69 -12.67
C PHE A 295 22.76 3.14 -12.00
N VAL A 296 21.71 3.41 -12.78
CA VAL A 296 20.44 3.93 -12.25
C VAL A 296 19.82 2.93 -11.29
N THR A 297 19.70 1.65 -11.69
CA THR A 297 19.12 0.61 -10.84
C THR A 297 19.94 0.38 -9.58
N THR A 298 21.27 0.36 -9.68
CA THR A 298 22.15 0.18 -8.51
C THR A 298 22.01 1.34 -7.53
N ILE A 299 22.06 2.58 -8.03
CA ILE A 299 21.92 3.78 -7.20
C ILE A 299 20.54 3.81 -6.54
N THR A 300 19.47 3.54 -7.28
CA THR A 300 18.12 3.54 -6.70
C THR A 300 17.96 2.42 -5.69
N THR A 301 18.34 1.18 -6.00
CA THR A 301 18.19 0.06 -5.07
C THR A 301 19.02 0.31 -3.79
N VAL A 302 20.25 0.82 -3.89
CA VAL A 302 21.12 1.08 -2.73
C VAL A 302 20.58 2.25 -1.88
N ILE A 303 20.23 3.39 -2.48
CA ILE A 303 19.75 4.56 -1.73
C ILE A 303 18.44 4.24 -0.99
N TRP A 304 17.51 3.54 -1.64
CA TRP A 304 16.22 3.20 -1.04
C TRP A 304 16.36 2.10 0.02
N ASN A 305 17.30 1.16 -0.14
CA ASN A 305 17.55 0.12 0.87
C ASN A 305 18.34 0.66 2.08
N ALA A 306 19.25 1.62 1.87
CA ALA A 306 20.07 2.23 2.91
C ALA A 306 19.33 3.33 3.73
N ASN A 307 18.14 3.75 3.30
CA ASN A 307 17.36 4.77 4.01
C ASN A 307 16.20 4.15 4.82
N PRO A 308 16.41 3.81 6.11
CA PRO A 308 15.37 3.25 6.98
C PRO A 308 14.23 4.24 7.30
N LEU A 309 14.35 5.53 6.96
CA LEU A 309 13.34 6.56 7.24
C LEU A 309 12.21 6.62 6.21
N MET A 310 12.35 5.94 5.07
CA MET A 310 11.31 5.89 4.02
C MET A 310 10.51 4.58 3.99
N ARG A 311 10.60 3.78 5.05
CA ARG A 311 9.66 2.69 5.35
C ARG A 311 8.58 3.14 6.30
#